data_AF-A0A0L6HSE1-F1
#
_entry.id   AF-A0A0L6HSE1-F1
#
_cell.length_a   1.000
_cell.length_b   1.000
_cell.length_c   1.000
_cell.angle_alpha   90.00
_cell.angle_beta   90.00
_cell.angle_gamma   90.00
#
_symmetry.space_group_name_H-M   'P 1'
#
loop_
_entity.id
_entity.type
_entity.pdbx_description
1 polymer ?
#
loop_
_entity_poly.entity_id
_entity_poly.type
_entity_poly.pdbx_seq_one_letter_code
_entity_poly.pdbx_strand_id
1 'polypeptide(L)' 'MEARIAEHPLSSGPVREAFAMIEHLGKDNQEAIAQELRERDLPGLDDLGRLQLRTTFSWWRLHRGRRKLLKRLGRSDDE' A
#
# COMPACT_ATOMS: atom_id res chain seq x y z
N MET A 1 13.55 9.30 -5.97
CA MET A 1 12.64 8.15 -6.19
C MET A 1 11.95 7.79 -4.89
N GLU A 2 12.70 7.69 -3.80
CA GLU A 2 12.22 7.64 -2.40
C GLU A 2 11.12 8.68 -2.09
N ALA A 3 11.36 9.98 -2.34
CA ALA A 3 10.36 11.04 -2.10
C ALA A 3 9.02 10.81 -2.83
N ARG A 4 9.06 10.28 -4.06
CA ARG A 4 7.86 9.97 -4.86
C ARG A 4 7.13 8.71 -4.38
N ILE A 5 7.83 7.83 -3.66
CA ILE A 5 7.24 6.67 -2.99
C ILE A 5 6.59 7.15 -1.68
N ALA A 6 7.24 8.04 -0.93
CA ALA A 6 6.69 8.62 0.30
C ALA A 6 5.45 9.51 0.07
N GLU A 7 5.34 10.18 -1.07
CA GLU A 7 4.18 11.00 -1.44
C GLU A 7 3.04 10.20 -2.11
N HIS A 8 3.26 8.91 -2.36
CA HIS A 8 2.28 8.12 -3.09
C HIS A 8 1.04 7.83 -2.24
N PRO A 9 -0.18 7.80 -2.80
CA PRO A 9 -1.38 7.51 -2.02
C PRO A 9 -1.34 6.17 -1.25
N LEU A 10 -0.67 5.15 -1.82
CA LEU A 10 -0.48 3.85 -1.15
C LEU A 10 0.49 3.87 0.04
N SER A 11 1.30 4.92 0.21
CA SER A 11 2.18 5.06 1.38
C SER A 11 1.60 5.96 2.46
N SER A 12 0.41 6.54 2.23
CA SER A 12 -0.28 7.32 3.25
C SER A 12 -0.58 6.47 4.50
N GLY A 13 -0.49 7.09 5.68
CA GLY A 13 -0.73 6.44 6.97
C GLY A 13 -2.06 5.68 7.02
N PRO A 14 -3.20 6.33 6.70
CA PRO A 14 -4.51 5.68 6.74
C PRO A 14 -4.64 4.46 5.81
N VAL A 15 -4.02 4.52 4.63
CA VAL A 15 -4.05 3.41 3.67
C VAL A 15 -3.17 2.25 4.15
N ARG A 16 -2.02 2.55 4.76
CA ARG A 16 -1.16 1.53 5.39
C ARG A 16 -1.84 0.86 6.57
N GLU A 17 -2.49 1.63 7.44
CA GLU A 17 -3.24 1.11 8.59
C GLU A 17 -4.41 0.23 8.13
N ALA A 18 -5.13 0.65 7.10
CA ALA A 18 -6.20 -0.15 6.52
C ALA A 18 -5.68 -1.48 5.92
N PHE A 19 -4.56 -1.47 5.21
CA PHE A 19 -3.96 -2.71 4.68
C PHE A 19 -3.45 -3.63 5.78
N ALA A 20 -2.80 -3.09 6.81
CA ALA A 20 -2.32 -3.88 7.95
C ALA A 20 -3.50 -4.54 8.71
N MET A 21 -4.62 -3.83 8.84
CA MET A 21 -5.84 -4.38 9.40
C MET A 21 -6.42 -5.53 8.57
N ILE A 22 -6.51 -5.35 7.25
CA ILE A 22 -6.99 -6.39 6.33
C ILE A 22 -6.09 -7.65 6.43
N GLU A 23 -4.79 -7.45 6.56
CA GLU A 23 -3.83 -8.54 6.75
C GLU A 23 -4.00 -9.24 8.10
N HIS A 24 -4.25 -8.49 9.17
CA HIS A 24 -4.45 -9.01 10.51
C HIS A 24 -5.76 -9.82 10.67
N LEU A 25 -6.87 -9.31 10.11
CA LEU A 25 -8.19 -9.94 10.22
C LEU A 25 -8.41 -11.09 9.25
N GLY A 26 -7.56 -11.20 8.22
CA GLY A 26 -7.69 -12.19 7.15
C GLY A 26 -8.78 -11.80 6.15
N LYS A 27 -8.51 -12.06 4.87
CA LYS A 27 -9.37 -11.62 3.74
C LYS A 27 -10.77 -12.23 3.74
N ASP A 28 -11.00 -13.25 4.55
CA ASP A 28 -12.26 -14.00 4.60
C ASP A 28 -13.34 -13.27 5.44
N ASN A 29 -12.95 -12.30 6.27
CA ASN A 29 -13.86 -11.58 7.16
C ASN A 29 -14.20 -10.17 6.63
N GLN A 30 -14.67 -10.07 5.38
CA GLN A 30 -14.94 -8.78 4.73
C GLN A 30 -15.88 -7.86 5.53
N GLU A 31 -16.93 -8.40 6.15
CA GLU A 31 -17.88 -7.62 6.93
C GLU A 31 -17.23 -7.03 8.20
N ALA A 32 -16.46 -7.83 8.93
CA ALA A 32 -15.73 -7.38 10.12
C ALA A 32 -14.68 -6.33 9.77
N ILE A 33 -13.98 -6.52 8.65
CA ILE A 33 -13.02 -5.54 8.12
C ILE A 33 -13.74 -4.23 7.76
N ALA A 34 -14.86 -4.28 7.05
CA ALA A 34 -15.60 -3.09 6.65
C ALA A 34 -16.11 -2.30 7.87
N GLN A 35 -16.51 -3.01 8.92
CA GLN A 35 -16.93 -2.40 10.17
C GLN A 35 -15.75 -1.73 10.89
N GLU A 36 -14.63 -2.41 11.09
CA GLU A 36 -13.44 -1.87 11.75
C GLU A 36 -12.83 -0.67 10.98
N LEU A 37 -12.82 -0.73 9.65
CA LEU A 37 -12.38 0.41 8.83
C LEU A 37 -13.27 1.63 9.07
N ARG A 38 -14.58 1.44 9.19
CA ARG A 38 -15.53 2.52 9.46
C ARG A 38 -15.40 3.06 10.88
N GLU A 39 -15.21 2.18 11.87
CA GLU A 39 -15.04 2.56 13.28
C GLU A 39 -13.78 3.41 13.51
N ARG A 40 -12.76 3.24 12.66
CA ARG A 40 -11.48 3.96 12.74
C ARG A 40 -11.36 5.13 11.77
N ASP A 41 -12.46 5.50 11.09
CA ASP A 41 -12.48 6.56 10.07
C ASP A 41 -11.43 6.34 8.95
N LEU A 42 -11.18 5.07 8.62
CA LEU A 42 -10.24 4.65 7.59
C LEU A 42 -10.94 4.51 6.23
N PRO A 43 -10.18 4.56 5.11
CA PRO A 43 -10.73 4.33 3.79
C PRO A 43 -11.40 2.95 3.70
N GLY A 44 -12.61 2.90 3.13
CA GLY A 44 -13.36 1.67 2.97
C GLY A 44 -12.75 0.71 1.94
N LEU A 45 -13.23 -0.54 1.91
CA LEU A 45 -12.76 -1.56 0.97
C LEU A 45 -12.89 -1.14 -0.50
N ASP A 46 -13.99 -0.48 -0.87
CA ASP A 46 -14.20 0.04 -2.22
C ASP A 46 -13.19 1.13 -2.59
N ASP A 47 -12.89 2.03 -1.66
CA ASP A 47 -11.93 3.12 -1.87
C ASP A 47 -10.51 2.57 -1.97
N LEU A 48 -10.14 1.64 -1.11
CA LEU A 48 -8.87 0.92 -1.16
C LEU A 48 -8.72 0.14 -2.48
N GLY A 49 -9.76 -0.56 -2.92
CA GLY A 49 -9.77 -1.29 -4.18
C GLY A 49 -9.60 -0.37 -5.39
N ARG A 50 -10.35 0.74 -5.46
CA ARG A 50 -10.19 1.75 -6.51
C ARG A 50 -8.80 2.38 -6.48
N LEU A 51 -8.30 2.70 -5.29
CA LEU A 51 -6.98 3.29 -5.11
C LEU A 51 -5.90 2.33 -5.57
N GLN A 52 -5.99 1.07 -5.19
CA GLN A 52 -5.07 0.01 -5.59
C GLN A 52 -5.06 -0.13 -7.12
N LEU A 53 -6.22 -0.29 -7.76
CA LEU A 53 -6.29 -0.42 -9.23
C LEU A 53 -5.70 0.78 -9.97
N ARG A 54 -5.98 2.01 -9.51
CA ARG A 54 -5.50 3.24 -10.15
C ARG A 54 -4.00 3.47 -9.97
N THR A 55 -3.43 3.00 -8.88
CA THR A 55 -2.08 3.42 -8.47
C THR A 55 -1.05 2.29 -8.46
N THR A 56 -1.46 1.02 -8.52
CA THR A 56 -0.55 -0.16 -8.50
C THR A 56 0.47 -0.12 -9.63
N PHE A 57 0.08 0.29 -10.84
CA PHE A 57 1.02 0.36 -11.97
C PHE A 57 2.12 1.41 -11.76
N SER A 58 1.74 2.60 -11.29
CA SER A 58 2.65 3.70 -10.95
C SER A 58 3.60 3.32 -9.82
N TRP A 59 3.06 2.67 -8.79
CA TRP A 59 3.81 2.13 -7.65
C TRP A 59 4.84 1.09 -8.09
N TRP A 60 4.43 0.13 -8.91
CA TRP A 60 5.31 -0.90 -9.46
C TRP A 60 6.44 -0.28 -10.28
N ARG A 61 6.14 0.73 -11.11
CA ARG A 61 7.15 1.43 -11.91
C ARG A 61 8.19 2.13 -11.02
N LEU A 62 7.77 2.78 -9.94
CA LEU A 62 8.65 3.44 -8.98
C LEU A 62 9.57 2.44 -8.26
N HIS A 63 9.01 1.34 -7.77
CA HIS A 63 9.79 0.29 -7.10
C HIS A 63 10.73 -0.44 -8.07
N ARG A 64 10.32 -0.68 -9.32
CA ARG A 64 11.21 -1.25 -10.34
C ARG A 64 12.38 -0.30 -10.66
N GLY A 65 12.13 1.00 -10.70
CA GLY A 65 13.17 2.03 -10.82
C GLY A 65 14.13 2.00 -9.63
N ARG A 66 13.61 1.92 -8.40
CA ARG A 66 14.39 1.82 -7.15
C ARG A 66 15.32 0.61 -7.19
N ARG A 67 14.78 -0.58 -7.49
CA ARG A 67 15.57 -1.83 -7.62
C ARG A 67 16.65 -1.73 -8.69
N LYS A 68 16.36 -1.09 -9.83
CA LYS A 68 17.37 -0.90 -10.90
C LYS A 68 18.52 0.02 -10.43
N LEU A 69 18.22 1.06 -9.65
CA LEU A 69 19.23 1.94 -9.07
C LEU A 69 20.04 1.24 -7.98
N LEU A 70 19.38 0.53 -7.07
CA LEU A 70 20.03 -0.26 -6.01
C LEU A 70 20.97 -1.33 -6.59
N LYS A 71 20.52 -2.06 -7.63
CA LYS A 71 21.35 -3.03 -8.35
C LYS A 71 22.58 -2.39 -9.01
N ARG A 72 22.46 -1.16 -9.53
CA ARG A 72 23.61 -0.41 -10.07
C ARG A 72 24.58 0.07 -8.99
N LEU A 73 24.10 0.22 -7.76
CA LEU A 73 24.90 0.61 -6.59
C LEU A 73 25.45 -0.60 -5.81
N GLY A 74 25.18 -1.84 -6.26
CA GLY A 74 25.60 -3.06 -5.55
C GLY A 74 24.91 -3.26 -4.20
N ARG A 75 23.84 -2.51 -3.89
CA ARG A 75 23.03 -2.69 -2.69
C ARG A 75 21.85 -3.61 -3.04
N SER A 76 21.78 -4.75 -2.38
CA SER A 76 20.57 -5.58 -2.36
C SER A 76 19.63 -5.04 -1.28
N ASP A 77 18.36 -4.84 -1.63
CA ASP A 77 17.27 -4.59 -0.68
C ASP A 77 16.98 -5.98 -0.06
N ASP A 78 17.85 -6.42 0.85
CA ASP A 78 17.61 -7.56 1.75
C ASP A 78 16.96 -6.95 3.00
N GLU A 79 15.63 -7.02 3.05
CA GLU A 79 14.81 -6.80 4.24
C GLU A 79 13.87 -8.01 4.36
#